data_AF-A0A0L0V1E4-F1
#
_entry.id   AF-A0A0L0V1E4-F1
#
_cell.length_a   1.000
_cell.length_b   1.000
_cell.length_c   1.000
_cell.angle_alpha   90.00
_cell.angle_beta   90.00
_cell.angle_gamma   90.00
#
_symmetry.space_group_name_H-M   'P 1'
#
loop_
_entity.id
_entity.type
_entity.pdbx_description
1 polymer ?
#
loop_
_entity_poly.entity_id
_entity_poly.type
_entity_poly.pdbx_seq_one_letter_code
_entity_poly.pdbx_strand_id
1 'polypeptide(L)'
;MDQRNLSGEAGPSGSSAPRPPTFRYSEILIPIEDLLDTLPELQRVYIKKFYDNLDRDISMLKYGPTPENQKPVSEPTYHRLQEYERAVTQFSKIYPARFDAFQAELDDTYSDLNLHSGVYSRRAEGLDDLLSRLGKTELSKLISMNTNGADEIPKCTICWAEYLHADRITTLPCHEKHHFHESCIEEWMLEQPFCPLCLNRTKLPRVHKQTT
;
A
#
# COMPACT_ATOMS: atom_id res chain seq x y z
N MET A 1 24.32 1.04 64.26
CA MET A 1 24.04 -0.33 63.79
C MET A 1 22.70 -0.29 63.06
N ASP A 2 22.55 0.60 62.09
CA ASP A 2 22.98 0.48 60.68
C ASP A 2 21.97 -0.27 59.83
N GLN A 3 21.01 0.53 59.37
CA GLN A 3 20.19 0.30 58.20
C GLN A 3 21.12 0.21 56.99
N ARG A 4 21.10 -0.91 56.27
CA ARG A 4 21.73 -1.02 54.95
C ARG A 4 20.68 -0.94 53.86
N ASN A 5 20.71 0.22 53.20
CA ASN A 5 20.33 0.51 51.83
C ASN A 5 20.45 -0.67 50.87
N LEU A 6 19.42 -0.87 50.05
CA LEU A 6 19.55 -1.32 48.66
C LEU A 6 18.58 -0.49 47.81
N SER A 7 19.10 0.61 47.27
CA SER A 7 18.49 1.40 46.22
C SER A 7 18.56 0.61 44.91
N GLY A 8 17.41 0.20 44.38
CA GLY A 8 17.28 -0.25 43.00
C GLY A 8 16.94 0.94 42.11
N GLU A 9 17.93 1.46 41.40
CA GLU A 9 17.76 2.52 40.41
C GLU A 9 16.90 2.04 39.24
N ALA A 10 15.75 2.69 39.03
CA ALA A 10 14.97 2.54 37.82
C ALA A 10 15.67 3.32 36.69
N GLY A 11 16.26 2.60 35.74
CA GLY A 11 16.80 3.20 34.52
C GLY A 11 15.69 3.83 33.66
N PRO A 12 15.98 4.88 32.87
CA PRO A 12 14.99 5.54 32.05
C PRO A 12 14.73 4.70 30.78
N SER A 13 13.66 3.91 30.78
CA SER A 13 13.13 3.31 29.54
C SER A 13 12.36 4.36 28.74
N GLY A 14 13.12 5.28 28.13
CA GLY A 14 12.63 6.29 27.20
C GLY A 14 12.69 5.80 25.76
N SER A 15 11.98 4.72 25.42
CA SER A 15 11.60 4.48 24.01
C SER A 15 10.34 5.27 23.75
N SER A 16 10.49 6.57 23.48
CA SER A 16 9.38 7.37 22.97
C SER A 16 9.08 6.89 21.56
N ALA A 17 8.09 6.00 21.43
CA ALA A 17 7.40 5.84 20.17
C ALA A 17 7.04 7.25 19.65
N PRO A 18 7.24 7.54 18.35
CA PRO A 18 6.91 8.84 17.80
C PRO A 18 5.46 9.14 18.17
N ARG A 19 5.23 10.31 18.79
CA ARG A 19 3.88 10.73 19.14
C ARG A 19 3.05 10.72 17.85
N PRO A 20 1.90 10.03 17.81
CA PRO A 20 1.05 10.10 16.65
C PRO A 20 0.70 11.58 16.43
N PRO A 21 0.86 12.10 15.20
CA PRO A 21 0.48 13.47 14.92
C PRO A 21 -0.98 13.69 15.31
N THR A 22 -1.31 14.88 15.78
CA THR A 22 -2.70 15.29 15.96
C THR A 22 -3.37 15.28 14.58
N PHE A 23 -4.02 14.16 14.23
CA PHE A 23 -4.55 13.92 12.90
C PHE A 23 -5.59 15.00 12.57
N ARG A 24 -5.26 15.85 11.59
CA ARG A 24 -6.26 16.62 10.85
C ARG A 24 -6.60 15.75 9.65
N TYR A 25 -7.90 15.50 9.43
CA TYR A 25 -8.49 14.71 8.34
C TYR A 25 -8.17 15.29 6.94
N SER A 26 -6.89 15.45 6.63
CA SER A 26 -6.38 16.27 5.53
C SER A 26 -5.00 15.84 5.04
N GLU A 27 -4.29 14.92 5.70
CA GLU A 27 -2.94 14.52 5.22
C GLU A 27 -2.99 13.95 3.81
N ILE A 28 -3.96 13.07 3.54
CA ILE A 28 -4.16 12.61 2.17
C ILE A 28 -4.56 13.75 1.23
N LEU A 29 -5.20 14.82 1.69
CA LEU A 29 -5.60 15.94 0.84
C LEU A 29 -4.51 17.01 0.68
N ILE A 30 -3.40 16.97 1.42
CA ILE A 30 -2.28 17.94 1.32
C ILE A 30 -1.83 18.15 -0.14
N PRO A 31 -1.66 17.10 -0.98
CA PRO A 31 -1.21 17.28 -2.36
C PRO A 31 -2.12 18.14 -3.24
N ILE A 32 -3.36 18.40 -2.82
CA ILE A 32 -4.36 19.19 -3.52
C ILE A 32 -5.01 20.28 -2.64
N GLU A 33 -4.43 20.60 -1.49
CA GLU A 33 -5.04 21.52 -0.50
C GLU A 33 -5.29 22.92 -1.07
N ASP A 34 -4.34 23.45 -1.82
CA ASP A 34 -4.46 24.73 -2.53
C ASP A 34 -5.58 24.72 -3.60
N LEU A 35 -5.84 23.58 -4.23
CA LEU A 35 -6.97 23.44 -5.15
C LEU A 35 -8.29 23.45 -4.38
N LEU A 36 -8.35 22.77 -3.24
CA LEU A 36 -9.51 22.80 -2.35
C LEU A 36 -9.77 24.23 -1.86
N ASP A 37 -8.72 25.02 -1.61
CA ASP A 37 -8.77 26.44 -1.25
C ASP A 37 -9.51 27.32 -2.25
N THR A 38 -9.52 26.95 -3.52
CA THR A 38 -10.27 27.68 -4.56
C THR A 38 -11.78 27.40 -4.58
N LEU A 39 -12.26 26.39 -3.86
CA LEU A 39 -13.64 25.94 -3.93
C LEU A 39 -14.58 26.67 -2.96
N PRO A 40 -15.89 26.74 -3.29
CA PRO A 40 -16.92 27.11 -2.34
C PRO A 40 -16.86 26.26 -1.06
N GLU A 41 -17.10 26.89 0.09
CA GLU A 41 -16.96 26.24 1.41
C GLU A 41 -17.75 24.94 1.53
N LEU A 42 -18.97 24.92 0.99
CA LEU A 42 -19.81 23.73 1.02
C LEU A 42 -19.19 22.55 0.23
N GLN A 43 -18.60 22.81 -0.94
CA GLN A 43 -17.95 21.76 -1.75
C GLN A 43 -16.69 21.23 -1.07
N ARG A 44 -15.89 22.13 -0.49
CA ARG A 44 -14.72 21.76 0.32
C ARG A 44 -15.09 20.82 1.47
N VAL A 45 -16.15 21.14 2.20
CA VAL A 45 -16.65 20.29 3.29
C VAL A 45 -17.09 18.92 2.78
N TYR A 46 -17.76 18.85 1.62
CA TYR A 46 -18.18 17.59 1.02
C TYR A 46 -17.01 16.73 0.55
N ILE A 47 -16.01 17.31 -0.10
CA ILE A 47 -14.82 16.58 -0.53
C ILE A 47 -14.04 16.05 0.69
N LYS A 48 -13.84 16.86 1.72
CA LYS A 48 -13.18 16.40 2.96
C LYS A 48 -13.90 15.20 3.56
N LYS A 49 -15.23 15.30 3.73
CA LYS A 49 -16.06 14.21 4.25
C LYS A 49 -16.04 12.94 3.43
N PHE A 50 -15.90 13.06 2.10
CA PHE A 50 -15.78 11.89 1.23
C PHE A 50 -14.52 11.09 1.54
N TYR A 51 -13.40 11.79 1.77
CA TYR A 51 -12.09 11.20 2.00
C TYR A 51 -11.82 10.83 3.47
N ASP A 52 -12.61 11.30 4.44
CA ASP A 52 -12.46 10.98 5.87
C ASP A 52 -12.41 9.47 6.15
N ASN A 53 -13.23 8.67 5.45
CA ASN A 53 -13.24 7.22 5.61
C ASN A 53 -11.95 6.57 5.11
N LEU A 54 -11.45 7.02 3.96
CA LEU A 54 -10.22 6.52 3.37
C LEU A 54 -9.01 6.92 4.21
N ASP A 55 -8.96 8.17 4.66
CA ASP A 55 -7.91 8.68 5.55
C ASP A 55 -7.83 7.88 6.85
N ARG A 56 -9.00 7.58 7.45
CA ARG A 56 -9.11 6.72 8.63
C ARG A 56 -8.59 5.31 8.38
N ASP A 57 -8.95 4.70 7.26
CA ASP A 57 -8.53 3.34 6.91
C ASP A 57 -7.02 3.27 6.64
N ILE A 58 -6.48 4.23 5.88
CA ILE A 58 -5.04 4.41 5.66
C ILE A 58 -4.31 4.62 6.98
N SER A 59 -4.85 5.44 7.89
CA SER A 59 -4.29 5.67 9.23
C SER A 59 -4.27 4.37 10.04
N MET A 60 -5.34 3.59 10.02
CA MET A 60 -5.41 2.28 10.67
C MET A 60 -4.37 1.30 10.09
N LEU A 61 -4.19 1.26 8.77
CA LEU A 61 -3.21 0.39 8.11
C LEU A 61 -1.75 0.82 8.41
N LYS A 62 -1.48 2.12 8.48
CA LYS A 62 -0.14 2.67 8.75
C LYS A 62 0.27 2.56 10.21
N TYR A 63 -0.63 2.91 11.12
CA TYR A 63 -0.30 3.18 12.51
C TYR A 63 -1.02 2.25 13.49
N GLY A 64 -1.91 1.39 13.00
CA GLY A 64 -2.76 0.57 13.84
C GLY A 64 -3.85 1.38 14.56
N PRO A 65 -4.46 0.81 15.60
CA PRO A 65 -5.57 1.44 16.31
C PRO A 65 -5.12 2.69 17.07
N THR A 66 -5.69 3.85 16.74
CA THR A 66 -5.50 5.14 17.44
C THR A 66 -6.83 5.68 17.96
N PRO A 67 -6.85 6.53 18.99
CA PRO A 67 -8.09 7.16 19.46
C PRO A 67 -8.85 7.91 18.36
N GLU A 68 -8.13 8.49 17.40
CA GLU A 68 -8.70 9.23 16.28
C GLU A 68 -9.34 8.31 15.23
N ASN A 69 -8.63 7.27 14.78
CA ASN A 69 -9.13 6.38 13.74
C ASN A 69 -10.17 5.35 14.24
N GLN A 70 -10.36 5.25 15.55
CA GLN A 70 -11.42 4.45 16.18
C GLN A 70 -12.71 5.22 16.45
N LYS A 71 -12.75 6.53 16.20
CA LYS A 71 -13.99 7.30 16.40
C LYS A 71 -15.10 6.74 15.49
N PRO A 72 -16.33 6.59 16.01
CA PRO A 72 -17.45 6.17 15.19
C PRO A 72 -17.65 7.16 14.05
N VAL A 73 -17.60 6.69 12.81
CA VAL A 73 -17.97 7.55 11.68
C VAL A 73 -19.48 7.63 11.63
N SER A 74 -20.00 8.86 11.65
CA SER A 74 -21.40 9.10 11.34
C SER A 74 -21.66 8.73 9.89
N GLU A 75 -22.50 7.74 9.63
CA GLU A 75 -22.88 7.42 8.26
C GLU A 75 -23.67 8.60 7.65
N PRO A 76 -23.25 9.12 6.50
CA PRO A 76 -24.03 10.12 5.79
C PRO A 76 -25.35 9.51 5.32
N THR A 77 -26.40 10.34 5.26
CA THR A 77 -27.64 9.95 4.59
C THR A 77 -27.41 9.82 3.08
N TYR A 78 -28.23 9.04 2.38
CA TYR A 78 -28.12 8.86 0.92
C TYR A 78 -28.04 10.18 0.14
N HIS A 79 -28.87 11.17 0.48
CA HIS A 79 -28.81 12.51 -0.13
C HIS A 79 -27.44 13.18 0.08
N ARG A 80 -26.80 13.00 1.24
CA ARG A 80 -25.48 13.57 1.50
C ARG A 80 -24.40 12.85 0.70
N LEU A 81 -24.52 11.54 0.48
CA LEU A 81 -23.61 10.80 -0.40
C LEU A 81 -23.63 11.33 -1.84
N GLN A 82 -24.82 11.58 -2.41
CA GLN A 82 -24.92 12.16 -3.75
C GLN A 82 -24.26 13.55 -3.84
N GLU A 83 -24.43 14.38 -2.82
CA GLU A 83 -23.77 15.70 -2.79
C GLU A 83 -22.24 15.58 -2.69
N TYR A 84 -21.74 14.57 -1.97
CA TYR A 84 -20.30 14.28 -1.91
C TYR A 84 -19.78 13.85 -3.29
N GLU A 85 -20.44 12.89 -3.93
CA GLU A 85 -20.08 12.39 -5.26
C GLU A 85 -20.12 13.52 -6.30
N ARG A 86 -21.14 14.38 -6.26
CA ARG A 86 -21.24 15.56 -7.13
C ARG A 86 -20.09 16.53 -6.91
N ALA A 87 -19.75 16.83 -5.66
CA ALA A 87 -18.65 17.74 -5.33
C ALA A 87 -17.30 17.19 -5.83
N VAL A 88 -17.02 15.90 -5.59
CA VAL A 88 -15.80 15.23 -6.08
C VAL A 88 -15.76 15.20 -7.60
N THR A 89 -16.87 14.85 -8.25
CA THR A 89 -16.97 14.79 -9.73
C THR A 89 -16.79 16.18 -10.37
N GLN A 90 -17.28 17.23 -9.73
CA GLN A 90 -17.07 18.59 -10.21
C GLN A 90 -15.61 19.00 -10.03
N PHE A 91 -15.03 18.72 -8.86
CA PHE A 91 -13.65 19.07 -8.56
C PHE A 91 -12.65 18.38 -9.50
N SER A 92 -12.84 17.10 -9.79
CA SER A 92 -12.00 16.35 -10.73
C SER A 92 -12.01 16.94 -12.14
N LYS A 93 -13.10 17.60 -12.54
CA LYS A 93 -13.20 18.29 -13.83
C LYS A 93 -12.51 19.66 -13.87
N ILE A 94 -12.38 20.33 -12.73
CA ILE A 94 -11.73 21.65 -12.66
C ILE A 94 -10.21 21.49 -12.76
N TYR A 95 -9.65 20.46 -12.12
CA TYR A 95 -8.20 20.23 -12.05
C TYR A 95 -7.81 18.79 -12.44
N PRO A 96 -8.12 18.32 -13.65
CA PRO A 96 -8.04 16.91 -14.02
C PRO A 96 -6.64 16.33 -13.84
N ALA A 97 -5.61 16.94 -14.44
CA ALA A 97 -4.27 16.37 -14.39
C ALA A 97 -3.71 16.21 -12.97
N ARG A 98 -3.93 17.19 -12.09
CA ARG A 98 -3.42 17.16 -10.72
C ARG A 98 -4.27 16.28 -9.81
N PHE A 99 -5.59 16.27 -10.02
CA PHE A 99 -6.49 15.36 -9.30
C PHE A 99 -6.25 13.91 -9.69
N ASP A 100 -6.03 13.61 -10.97
CA ASP A 100 -5.72 12.26 -11.46
C ASP A 100 -4.39 11.77 -10.89
N ALA A 101 -3.35 12.62 -10.92
CA ALA A 101 -2.06 12.29 -10.31
C ALA A 101 -2.18 12.05 -8.80
N PHE A 102 -2.98 12.86 -8.12
CA PHE A 102 -3.28 12.70 -6.71
C PHE A 102 -4.00 11.37 -6.42
N GLN A 103 -5.07 11.08 -7.16
CA GLN A 103 -5.86 9.86 -7.00
C GLN A 103 -4.99 8.62 -7.26
N ALA A 104 -4.14 8.66 -8.28
CA ALA A 104 -3.27 7.53 -8.57
C ALA A 104 -2.19 7.30 -7.50
N GLU A 105 -1.61 8.36 -6.92
CA GLU A 105 -0.68 8.20 -5.79
C GLU A 105 -1.40 7.68 -4.53
N LEU A 106 -2.66 8.08 -4.31
CA LEU A 106 -3.48 7.50 -3.25
C LEU A 106 -3.77 6.03 -3.46
N ASP A 107 -4.19 5.64 -4.67
CA ASP A 107 -4.50 4.25 -5.01
C ASP A 107 -3.24 3.39 -4.84
N ASP A 108 -2.10 3.84 -5.35
CA ASP A 108 -0.82 3.16 -5.19
C ASP A 108 -0.40 3.04 -3.70
N THR A 109 -0.63 4.08 -2.91
CA THR A 109 -0.34 4.06 -1.46
C THR A 109 -1.24 3.07 -0.74
N TYR A 110 -2.54 3.09 -1.05
CA TYR A 110 -3.53 2.24 -0.43
C TYR A 110 -3.27 0.76 -0.76
N SER A 111 -2.96 0.45 -2.02
CA SER A 111 -2.58 -0.90 -2.44
C SER A 111 -1.29 -1.41 -1.77
N ASP A 112 -0.26 -0.56 -1.60
CA ASP A 112 0.94 -0.96 -0.84
C ASP A 112 0.61 -1.25 0.62
N LEU A 113 -0.22 -0.41 1.26
CA LEU A 113 -0.63 -0.67 2.63
C LEU A 113 -1.46 -1.96 2.77
N ASN A 114 -2.35 -2.21 1.81
CA ASN A 114 -3.14 -3.43 1.74
C ASN A 114 -2.25 -4.67 1.60
N LEU A 115 -1.30 -4.68 0.66
CA LEU A 115 -0.36 -5.78 0.43
C LEU A 115 0.42 -6.18 1.70
N HIS A 116 0.66 -5.22 2.60
CA HIS A 116 1.41 -5.44 3.83
C HIS A 116 0.53 -5.46 5.08
N SER A 117 -0.79 -5.51 4.89
CA SER A 117 -1.73 -5.59 5.99
C SER A 117 -1.59 -6.91 6.75
N GLY A 118 -1.78 -6.85 8.07
CA GLY A 118 -1.94 -8.04 8.91
C GLY A 118 -3.27 -8.77 8.69
N VAL A 119 -4.23 -8.13 8.03
CA VAL A 119 -5.57 -8.68 7.75
C VAL A 119 -5.55 -9.40 6.42
N TYR A 120 -5.91 -10.69 6.42
CA TYR A 120 -5.87 -11.55 5.23
C TYR A 120 -6.61 -10.97 4.02
N SER A 121 -7.85 -10.50 4.19
CA SER A 121 -8.65 -9.96 3.07
C SER A 121 -8.01 -8.72 2.43
N ARG A 122 -7.48 -7.81 3.25
CA ARG A 122 -6.76 -6.62 2.78
C ARG A 122 -5.48 -6.99 2.05
N ARG A 123 -4.75 -7.98 2.56
CA ARG A 123 -3.54 -8.51 1.92
C ARG A 123 -3.85 -9.13 0.56
N ALA A 124 -4.92 -9.91 0.47
CA ALA A 124 -5.36 -10.50 -0.79
C ALA A 124 -5.71 -9.42 -1.83
N GLU A 125 -6.40 -8.35 -1.44
CA GLU A 125 -6.67 -7.20 -2.34
C GLU A 125 -5.39 -6.54 -2.85
N GLY A 126 -4.42 -6.28 -1.97
CA GLY A 126 -3.14 -5.68 -2.38
C GLY A 126 -2.27 -6.62 -3.24
N LEU A 127 -2.38 -7.93 -3.03
CA LEU A 127 -1.68 -8.94 -3.82
C LEU A 127 -2.27 -9.09 -5.22
N ASP A 128 -3.60 -9.07 -5.35
CA ASP A 128 -4.28 -9.07 -6.65
C ASP A 128 -3.84 -7.86 -7.51
N ASP A 129 -3.79 -6.67 -6.89
CA ASP A 129 -3.30 -5.46 -7.57
C ASP A 129 -1.81 -5.57 -7.95
N LEU A 130 -0.96 -6.10 -7.07
CA LEU A 130 0.45 -6.36 -7.39
C LEU A 130 0.60 -7.29 -8.61
N LEU A 131 -0.08 -8.44 -8.60
CA LEU A 131 0.03 -9.44 -9.68
C LEU A 131 -0.51 -8.87 -11.00
N SER A 132 -1.62 -8.13 -10.94
CA SER A 132 -2.19 -7.43 -12.09
C SER A 132 -1.21 -6.43 -12.71
N ARG A 133 -0.46 -5.67 -11.89
CA ARG A 133 0.50 -4.67 -12.36
C ARG A 133 1.82 -5.26 -12.86
N LEU A 134 2.30 -6.35 -12.25
CA LEU A 134 3.52 -7.01 -12.71
C LEU A 134 3.31 -7.69 -14.07
N GLY A 135 2.10 -8.21 -14.30
CA GLY A 135 1.79 -9.00 -15.47
C GLY A 135 2.60 -10.31 -15.51
N LYS A 136 2.55 -10.99 -16.65
CA LYS A 136 3.23 -12.28 -16.85
C LYS A 136 4.60 -12.08 -17.47
N THR A 137 5.54 -12.91 -17.04
CA THR A 137 6.88 -13.02 -17.62
C THR A 137 6.90 -14.18 -18.61
N GLU A 138 7.27 -13.90 -19.84
CA GLU A 138 7.44 -14.94 -20.86
C GLU A 138 8.66 -15.81 -20.56
N LEU A 139 8.50 -17.13 -20.65
CA LEU A 139 9.59 -18.09 -20.41
C LEU A 139 10.77 -17.86 -21.36
N SER A 140 10.50 -17.50 -22.62
CA SER A 140 11.52 -17.18 -23.63
C SER A 140 12.46 -16.05 -23.17
N LYS A 141 11.93 -15.05 -22.46
CA LYS A 141 12.71 -13.95 -21.90
C LYS A 141 13.67 -14.46 -20.82
N LEU A 142 13.20 -15.33 -19.93
CA LEU A 142 14.04 -15.90 -18.87
C LEU A 142 15.16 -16.78 -19.42
N ILE A 143 14.88 -17.60 -20.43
CA ILE A 143 15.88 -18.41 -21.12
C ILE A 143 16.96 -17.51 -21.75
N SER A 144 16.54 -16.43 -22.42
CA SER A 144 17.50 -15.49 -23.05
C SER A 144 18.42 -14.76 -22.06
N MET A 145 17.99 -14.61 -20.81
CA MET A 145 18.73 -13.94 -19.74
C MET A 145 19.61 -14.90 -18.93
N ASN A 146 19.42 -16.22 -19.06
CA ASN A 146 20.19 -17.21 -18.32
C ASN A 146 21.63 -17.28 -18.88
N THR A 147 22.60 -16.89 -18.07
CA THR A 147 24.04 -16.90 -18.42
C THR A 147 24.73 -18.20 -18.03
N ASN A 148 24.05 -19.10 -17.31
CA ASN A 148 24.60 -20.34 -16.76
C ASN A 148 24.53 -21.53 -17.75
N GLY A 149 24.86 -21.28 -19.01
CA GLY A 149 24.81 -22.29 -20.08
C GLY A 149 23.45 -22.32 -20.78
N ALA A 150 23.47 -22.36 -22.11
CA ALA A 150 22.29 -22.18 -22.97
C ALA A 150 21.21 -23.29 -22.85
N ASP A 151 21.46 -24.33 -22.05
CA ASP A 151 20.64 -25.56 -22.02
C ASP A 151 19.88 -25.78 -20.70
N GLU A 152 20.08 -24.97 -19.64
CA GLU A 152 19.34 -25.16 -18.37
C GLU A 152 18.03 -24.34 -18.36
N ILE A 153 16.90 -25.05 -18.23
CA ILE A 153 15.57 -24.44 -18.13
C ILE A 153 15.44 -23.76 -16.76
N PRO A 154 15.05 -22.47 -16.69
CA PRO A 154 14.81 -21.81 -15.41
C PRO A 154 13.70 -22.52 -14.61
N LYS A 155 13.81 -22.50 -13.28
CA LYS A 155 12.90 -23.19 -12.37
C LYS A 155 12.35 -22.25 -11.30
N CYS A 156 11.16 -22.57 -10.81
CA CYS A 156 10.56 -21.90 -9.66
C CYS A 156 11.26 -22.36 -8.38
N THR A 157 11.76 -21.43 -7.57
CA THR A 157 12.48 -21.80 -6.34
C THR A 157 11.57 -22.15 -5.17
N ILE A 158 10.25 -21.98 -5.30
CA ILE A 158 9.26 -22.38 -4.29
C ILE A 158 8.93 -23.86 -4.44
N CYS A 159 8.52 -24.29 -5.64
CA CYS A 159 8.11 -25.68 -5.91
C CYS A 159 9.23 -26.53 -6.53
N TRP A 160 10.36 -25.93 -6.90
CA TRP A 160 11.53 -26.57 -7.52
C TRP A 160 11.29 -27.16 -8.92
N ALA A 161 10.13 -26.91 -9.52
CA ALA A 161 9.80 -27.36 -10.87
C ALA A 161 10.35 -26.40 -11.94
N GLU A 162 10.84 -26.99 -13.03
CA GLU A 162 11.15 -26.27 -14.28
C GLU A 162 9.90 -25.62 -14.86
N TYR A 163 10.08 -24.49 -15.53
CA TYR A 163 8.96 -23.83 -16.20
C TYR A 163 8.59 -24.49 -17.53
N LEU A 164 7.29 -24.53 -17.78
CA LEU A 164 6.70 -24.93 -19.06
C LEU A 164 6.19 -23.72 -19.84
N HIS A 165 6.03 -23.86 -21.15
CA HIS A 165 5.58 -22.77 -22.03
C HIS A 165 4.19 -22.19 -21.65
N ALA A 166 3.33 -22.97 -21.00
CA ALA A 166 2.00 -22.55 -20.59
C ALA A 166 1.96 -21.99 -19.15
N ASP A 167 3.09 -21.99 -18.44
CA ASP A 167 3.13 -21.55 -17.05
C ASP A 167 2.95 -20.04 -16.95
N ARG A 168 2.17 -19.61 -15.94
CA ARG A 168 2.10 -18.21 -15.55
C ARG A 168 3.28 -17.92 -14.64
N ILE A 169 4.25 -17.16 -15.14
CA ILE A 169 5.46 -16.82 -14.40
C ILE A 169 5.39 -15.34 -14.02
N THR A 170 5.70 -15.03 -12.76
CA THR A 170 5.76 -13.66 -12.25
C THR A 170 7.17 -13.37 -11.77
N THR A 171 7.73 -12.24 -12.21
CA THR A 171 9.02 -11.74 -11.74
C THR A 171 8.79 -10.59 -10.78
N LEU A 172 9.30 -10.70 -9.55
CA LEU A 172 9.19 -9.65 -8.55
C LEU A 172 10.13 -8.47 -8.88
N PRO A 173 9.75 -7.22 -8.55
CA PRO A 173 10.49 -6.02 -8.96
C PRO A 173 11.82 -5.83 -8.21
N CYS A 174 12.09 -6.63 -7.17
CA CYS A 174 13.32 -6.52 -6.39
C CYS A 174 14.55 -7.05 -7.13
N HIS A 175 14.40 -7.99 -8.06
CA HIS A 175 15.48 -8.49 -8.91
C HIS A 175 14.94 -9.28 -10.11
N GLU A 176 15.54 -9.15 -11.29
CA GLU A 176 15.10 -9.86 -12.52
C GLU A 176 15.17 -11.39 -12.43
N LYS A 177 16.04 -11.91 -11.55
CA LYS A 177 16.17 -13.35 -11.24
C LYS A 177 15.19 -13.86 -10.19
N HIS A 178 14.34 -13.00 -9.60
CA HIS A 178 13.35 -13.42 -8.62
C HIS A 178 12.02 -13.69 -9.31
N HIS A 179 11.96 -14.85 -9.95
CA HIS A 179 10.79 -15.31 -10.69
C HIS A 179 10.20 -16.59 -10.07
N PHE A 180 8.89 -16.72 -10.16
CA PHE A 180 8.11 -17.78 -9.54
C PHE A 180 6.91 -18.13 -10.41
N HIS A 181 6.32 -19.31 -10.24
CA HIS A 181 4.94 -19.52 -10.71
C HIS A 181 4.03 -18.52 -10.00
N GLU A 182 3.08 -17.94 -10.74
CA GLU A 182 2.14 -16.95 -10.21
C GLU A 182 1.39 -17.50 -8.99
N SER A 183 0.87 -18.72 -9.06
CA SER A 183 0.20 -19.38 -7.93
C SER A 183 1.12 -19.62 -6.74
N CYS A 184 2.38 -20.02 -6.97
CA CYS A 184 3.33 -20.26 -5.89
C CYS A 184 3.67 -18.98 -5.13
N ILE A 185 3.90 -17.87 -5.85
CA ILE A 185 4.20 -16.61 -5.18
C ILE A 185 2.95 -15.98 -4.56
N GLU A 186 1.77 -16.21 -5.15
CA GLU A 186 0.50 -15.78 -4.59
C GLU A 186 0.26 -16.43 -3.21
N GLU A 187 0.31 -17.77 -3.13
CA GLU A 187 0.17 -18.50 -1.86
C GLU A 187 1.20 -18.05 -0.81
N TRP A 188 2.46 -17.87 -1.22
CA TRP A 188 3.51 -17.38 -0.32
C TRP A 188 3.20 -15.98 0.23
N MET A 189 2.81 -15.04 -0.65
CA MET A 189 2.61 -13.64 -0.27
C MET A 189 1.34 -13.41 0.54
N LEU A 190 0.36 -14.31 0.47
CA LEU A 190 -0.79 -14.31 1.37
C LEU A 190 -0.39 -14.58 2.82
N GLU A 191 0.72 -15.25 3.07
CA GLU A 191 1.25 -15.44 4.43
C GLU A 191 2.33 -14.41 4.78
N GLN A 192 3.28 -14.19 3.88
CA GLN A 192 4.48 -13.36 4.09
C GLN A 192 4.71 -12.43 2.88
N PRO A 193 4.42 -11.10 2.98
CA PRO A 193 4.51 -10.17 1.85
C PRO A 193 5.96 -9.73 1.52
N PHE A 194 6.91 -10.67 1.60
CA PHE A 194 8.33 -10.48 1.32
C PHE A 194 8.78 -11.44 0.22
N CYS A 195 9.76 -11.02 -0.58
CA CYS A 195 10.36 -11.91 -1.56
C CYS A 195 10.96 -13.16 -0.89
N PRO A 196 10.64 -14.39 -1.34
CA PRO A 196 11.18 -15.64 -0.79
C PRO A 196 12.72 -15.73 -0.84
N LEU A 197 13.37 -15.00 -1.75
CA LEU A 197 14.80 -15.13 -2.01
C LEU A 197 15.66 -14.08 -1.28
N CYS A 198 15.19 -12.84 -1.19
CA CYS A 198 15.97 -11.75 -0.60
C CYS A 198 15.32 -11.10 0.62
N LEU A 199 14.11 -11.52 1.01
CA LEU A 199 13.35 -10.99 2.14
C LEU A 199 13.04 -9.50 2.05
N ASN A 200 13.29 -8.87 0.89
CA ASN A 200 12.92 -7.48 0.67
C ASN A 200 11.39 -7.36 0.65
N ARG A 201 10.90 -6.30 1.31
CA ARG A 201 9.49 -5.90 1.28
C ARG A 201 9.09 -5.62 -0.17
N THR A 202 8.13 -6.37 -0.68
CA THR A 202 7.67 -6.18 -2.06
C THR A 202 6.95 -4.84 -2.17
N LYS A 203 7.28 -4.04 -3.19
CA LYS A 203 6.60 -2.78 -3.48
C LYS A 203 5.81 -2.95 -4.76
N LEU A 204 4.62 -2.33 -4.82
CA LEU A 204 3.89 -2.28 -6.06
C LEU A 204 4.62 -1.38 -7.07
N PRO A 205 4.71 -1.80 -8.35
CA PRO A 205 5.04 -0.89 -9.42
C PRO A 205 4.02 0.26 -9.44
N ARG A 206 4.51 1.51 -9.42
CA ARG A 206 3.66 2.69 -9.52
C ARG A 206 3.10 2.81 -10.93
N VAL A 207 1.80 3.10 -11.07
CA VAL A 207 1.15 3.24 -12.40
C VAL A 207 1.67 4.50 -13.11
N HIS A 208 2.05 5.52 -12.33
CA HIS A 208 2.61 6.76 -12.85
C HIS A 208 4.06 6.92 -12.39
N LYS A 209 4.96 7.20 -13.34
CA LYS A 209 6.31 7.66 -13.00
C LYS A 209 6.15 9.03 -12.35
N GLN A 210 6.61 9.20 -11.11
CA GLN A 210 6.71 10.51 -10.49
C GLN A 210 7.58 11.38 -11.40
N THR A 211 6.95 12.31 -12.13
CA THR A 211 7.68 13.38 -12.84
C THR A 211 8.35 14.21 -11.77
N THR A 212 9.66 14.06 -11.70
CA THR A 212 10.56 14.78 -10.82
C THR A 212 10.77 16.20 -11.31
#